data_AF-A0A6L3XGI6-F1
#
_entry.id   AF-A0A6L3XGI6-F1
#
_cell.length_a   1.000
_cell.length_b   1.000
_cell.length_c   1.000
_cell.angle_alpha   90.00
_cell.angle_beta   90.00
_cell.angle_gamma   90.00
#
_symmetry.space_group_name_H-M   'P 1'
#
loop_
_entity.id
_entity.type
_entity.pdbx_description
1 polymer ?
#
loop_
_entity_poly.entity_id
_entity_poly.type
_entity_poly.pdbx_seq_one_letter_code
_entity_poly.pdbx_strand_id
1 'polypeptide(L)'
;AMGDLLIHEGAPSIAQQHAAKVFNADKTYFVLNGTSSSNKVVLNALLTPGDLVLFDRNNHKSNHHGALLQAGATPVYLETARNPYGFIGGIDAHCFDESYLRELVSEVAPGRARDERPFRLAVIQLGTYDGTIYNARQVVDKIGHLCDYILFDSAWVGYEQFIPMMADCSPLLLELNENDPGILVTQSVHKQQAGFSQTSQIHKKDSHIKGQPRYVPHKRLNNAFMMHASTSPFYPLFAALDINARMHEGQSGRNMWMDCVVTGIEARKLILQNCQFIRPFVPETVDGRPWESWDTAEIATDLRFFHFVPGERWHAFEGYAEHQYFIDPCKLLLTTPGINARTGEYD
;
A
#
# COMPACT_ATOMS: atom_id res chain seq x y z
N ALA A 1 -3.53 33.70 11.18
CA ALA A 1 -3.36 33.85 9.71
C ALA A 1 -3.36 32.46 9.07
N MET A 2 -3.77 32.34 7.80
CA MET A 2 -3.84 31.03 7.12
C MET A 2 -2.48 30.32 7.01
N GLY A 3 -1.35 31.02 7.09
CA GLY A 3 -0.02 30.40 7.00
C GLY A 3 0.39 30.10 5.55
N ASP A 4 1.32 29.17 5.38
CA ASP A 4 1.92 28.83 4.09
C ASP A 4 1.91 27.30 3.87
N LEU A 5 1.31 26.87 2.76
CA LEU A 5 1.13 25.45 2.42
C LEU A 5 2.41 24.79 1.86
N LEU A 6 3.35 25.59 1.36
CA LEU A 6 4.54 25.15 0.63
C LEU A 6 5.75 24.99 1.55
N ILE A 7 5.90 25.90 2.51
CA ILE A 7 6.91 25.81 3.57
C ILE A 7 6.34 25.32 4.91
N HIS A 8 5.06 24.96 4.93
CA HIS A 8 4.36 24.29 6.05
C HIS A 8 4.35 25.12 7.34
N GLU A 9 3.83 26.34 7.26
CA GLU A 9 3.71 27.28 8.38
C GLU A 9 2.24 27.57 8.71
N GLY A 10 1.96 27.96 9.96
CA GLY A 10 0.61 28.31 10.40
C GLY A 10 -0.38 27.15 10.35
N ALA A 11 -1.60 27.40 9.89
CA ALA A 11 -2.68 26.41 9.88
C ALA A 11 -2.36 25.14 9.06
N PRO A 12 -1.74 25.21 7.87
CA PRO A 12 -1.26 24.04 7.12
C PRO A 12 -0.37 23.11 7.93
N SER A 13 0.60 23.68 8.66
CA SER A 13 1.50 22.91 9.52
C SER A 13 0.73 22.15 10.60
N ILE A 14 -0.23 22.82 11.23
CA ILE A 14 -1.05 22.25 12.30
C ILE A 14 -1.90 21.09 11.76
N ALA A 15 -2.55 21.28 10.60
CA ALA A 15 -3.37 20.25 9.95
C ALA A 15 -2.53 19.02 9.57
N GLN A 16 -1.36 19.24 8.97
CA GLN A 16 -0.43 18.15 8.62
C GLN A 16 0.12 17.42 9.86
N GLN A 17 0.41 18.14 10.95
CA GLN A 17 0.83 17.54 12.22
C GLN A 17 -0.31 16.73 12.86
N HIS A 18 -1.56 17.19 12.76
CA HIS A 18 -2.73 16.43 13.20
C HIS A 18 -2.87 15.14 12.39
N ALA A 19 -2.82 15.22 11.06
CA ALA A 19 -2.83 14.04 10.20
C ALA A 19 -1.67 13.09 10.51
N ALA A 20 -0.46 13.59 10.77
CA ALA A 20 0.68 12.75 11.16
C ALA A 20 0.40 11.95 12.45
N LYS A 21 -0.27 12.55 13.44
CA LYS A 21 -0.70 11.84 14.66
C LYS A 21 -1.76 10.78 14.36
N VAL A 22 -2.78 11.11 13.59
CA VAL A 22 -3.87 10.18 13.23
C VAL A 22 -3.33 8.96 12.47
N PHE A 23 -2.42 9.19 11.52
CA PHE A 23 -1.83 8.14 10.68
C PHE A 23 -0.53 7.54 11.26
N ASN A 24 -0.17 7.81 12.52
CA ASN A 24 1.03 7.28 13.18
C ASN A 24 2.36 7.49 12.39
N ALA A 25 2.52 8.67 11.81
CA ALA A 25 3.70 9.07 11.02
C ALA A 25 4.50 10.17 11.72
N ASP A 26 5.79 10.30 11.43
CA ASP A 26 6.61 11.41 11.93
C ASP A 26 6.23 12.73 11.26
N LYS A 27 5.89 12.68 9.97
CA LYS A 27 5.40 13.80 9.17
C LYS A 27 4.39 13.35 8.14
N THR A 28 3.42 14.23 7.86
CA THR A 28 2.48 14.08 6.75
C THR A 28 2.59 15.31 5.84
N TYR A 29 2.58 15.09 4.52
CA TYR A 29 2.55 16.14 3.51
C TYR A 29 1.24 16.04 2.74
N PHE A 30 0.54 17.16 2.61
CA PHE A 30 -0.70 17.23 1.82
C PHE A 30 -0.38 17.56 0.37
N VAL A 31 -0.81 16.70 -0.55
CA VAL A 31 -0.53 16.83 -1.99
C VAL A 31 -1.86 16.96 -2.73
N LEU A 32 -2.00 18.04 -3.50
CA LEU A 32 -3.28 18.44 -4.11
C LEU A 32 -3.42 18.06 -5.60
N ASN A 33 -2.44 17.33 -6.14
CA ASN A 33 -2.39 16.93 -7.56
C ASN A 33 -2.39 15.39 -7.73
N GLY A 34 -2.91 14.69 -6.72
CA GLY A 34 -3.07 13.25 -6.64
C GLY A 34 -1.78 12.49 -6.31
N THR A 35 -1.94 11.21 -5.97
CA THR A 35 -0.81 10.32 -5.61
C THR A 35 0.20 10.16 -6.75
N SER A 36 -0.21 10.45 -7.99
CA SER A 36 0.73 10.55 -9.11
C SER A 36 1.85 11.58 -8.87
N SER A 37 1.55 12.70 -8.21
CA SER A 37 2.56 13.67 -7.78
C SER A 37 3.22 13.26 -6.48
N SER A 38 2.48 12.71 -5.51
CA SER A 38 3.04 12.21 -4.25
C SER A 38 4.18 11.21 -4.47
N ASN A 39 3.98 10.27 -5.39
CA ASN A 39 5.01 9.29 -5.76
C ASN A 39 6.24 9.99 -6.32
N LYS A 40 6.09 10.93 -7.26
CA LYS A 40 7.24 11.65 -7.84
C LYS A 40 7.97 12.51 -6.82
N VAL A 41 7.27 13.07 -5.83
CA VAL A 41 7.90 13.79 -4.71
C VAL A 41 8.81 12.83 -3.93
N VAL A 42 8.30 11.66 -3.55
CA VAL A 42 9.08 10.66 -2.82
C VAL A 42 10.26 10.16 -3.65
N LEU A 43 10.01 9.78 -4.90
CA LEU A 43 11.01 9.19 -5.79
C LEU A 43 12.13 10.18 -6.08
N ASN A 44 11.82 11.44 -6.44
CA ASN A 44 12.83 12.45 -6.73
C ASN A 44 13.54 13.00 -5.47
N ALA A 45 13.02 12.72 -4.27
CA ALA A 45 13.71 13.04 -3.02
C ALA A 45 14.77 11.99 -2.62
N LEU A 46 14.56 10.75 -3.04
CA LEU A 46 15.33 9.59 -2.62
C LEU A 46 16.34 9.11 -3.66
N LEU A 47 15.94 9.11 -4.93
CA LEU A 47 16.65 8.46 -6.02
C LEU A 47 17.45 9.46 -6.86
N THR A 48 18.57 8.98 -7.37
CA THR A 48 19.48 9.67 -8.29
C THR A 48 19.99 8.69 -9.36
N PRO A 49 20.58 9.18 -10.47
CA PRO A 49 21.13 8.30 -11.48
C PRO A 49 22.18 7.34 -10.90
N GLY A 50 22.01 6.04 -11.17
CA GLY A 50 22.88 4.97 -10.65
C GLY A 50 22.40 4.31 -9.36
N ASP A 51 21.36 4.84 -8.70
CA ASP A 51 20.68 4.15 -7.61
C ASP A 51 19.91 2.92 -8.12
N LEU A 52 19.97 1.81 -7.37
CA LEU A 52 19.09 0.67 -7.61
C LEU A 52 17.76 0.88 -6.89
N VAL A 53 16.67 0.62 -7.60
CA VAL A 53 15.32 0.62 -7.05
C VAL A 53 14.70 -0.78 -7.18
N LEU A 54 14.32 -1.37 -6.05
CA LEU A 54 13.59 -2.64 -6.04
C LEU A 54 12.13 -2.37 -6.41
N PHE A 55 11.66 -2.96 -7.50
CA PHE A 55 10.53 -2.43 -8.24
C PHE A 55 9.45 -3.48 -8.47
N ASP A 56 8.37 -3.39 -7.70
CA ASP A 56 7.14 -4.16 -7.93
C ASP A 56 6.65 -3.96 -9.38
N ARG A 57 6.44 -5.06 -10.13
CA ARG A 57 6.02 -4.97 -11.53
C ARG A 57 4.59 -4.46 -11.72
N ASN A 58 3.76 -4.47 -10.67
CA ASN A 58 2.43 -3.86 -10.67
C ASN A 58 2.42 -2.34 -10.47
N ASN A 59 3.60 -1.74 -10.24
CA ASN A 59 3.69 -0.33 -9.93
C ASN A 59 2.97 0.56 -10.94
N HIS A 60 2.23 1.55 -10.43
CA HIS A 60 1.51 2.49 -11.27
C HIS A 60 2.48 3.32 -12.13
N LYS A 61 2.03 3.80 -13.30
CA LYS A 61 2.85 4.61 -14.23
C LYS A 61 3.56 5.80 -13.57
N SER A 62 3.02 6.37 -12.50
CA SER A 62 3.68 7.45 -11.75
C SER A 62 5.00 7.01 -11.12
N ASN A 63 5.10 5.77 -10.65
CA ASN A 63 6.33 5.21 -10.11
C ASN A 63 7.38 5.02 -11.21
N HIS A 64 6.96 4.53 -12.39
CA HIS A 64 7.86 4.47 -13.55
C HIS A 64 8.36 5.86 -13.97
N HIS A 65 7.46 6.85 -14.01
CA HIS A 65 7.82 8.22 -14.38
C HIS A 65 8.77 8.85 -13.35
N GLY A 66 8.49 8.71 -12.06
CA GLY A 66 9.32 9.31 -11.00
C GLY A 66 10.67 8.62 -10.86
N ALA A 67 10.67 7.30 -10.69
CA ALA A 67 11.89 6.54 -10.38
C ALA A 67 12.81 6.41 -11.59
N LEU A 68 12.26 6.02 -12.74
CA LEU A 68 13.08 5.56 -13.88
C LEU A 68 13.33 6.70 -14.86
N LEU A 69 12.30 7.49 -15.20
CA LEU A 69 12.42 8.55 -16.20
C LEU A 69 12.96 9.86 -15.61
N GLN A 70 12.44 10.29 -14.45
CA GLN A 70 12.85 11.56 -13.82
C GLN A 70 14.12 11.42 -13.01
N ALA A 71 14.19 10.44 -12.11
CA ALA A 71 15.36 10.25 -11.25
C ALA A 71 16.49 9.44 -11.92
N GLY A 72 16.21 8.68 -12.98
CA GLY A 72 17.22 7.89 -13.68
C GLY A 72 17.72 6.67 -12.90
N ALA A 73 16.93 6.16 -11.94
CA ALA A 73 17.28 4.97 -11.17
C ALA A 73 17.17 3.71 -12.03
N THR A 74 17.95 2.69 -11.68
CA THR A 74 17.96 1.40 -12.37
C THR A 74 17.05 0.41 -11.64
N PRO A 75 16.00 -0.12 -12.28
CA PRO A 75 15.07 -1.02 -11.63
C PRO A 75 15.64 -2.44 -11.53
N VAL A 76 15.38 -3.10 -10.41
CA VAL A 76 15.37 -4.56 -10.28
C VAL A 76 13.91 -4.96 -10.09
N TYR A 77 13.34 -5.63 -11.08
CA TYR A 77 11.91 -5.95 -11.08
C TYR A 77 11.60 -7.17 -10.22
N LEU A 78 10.43 -7.15 -9.57
CA LEU A 78 9.86 -8.30 -8.87
C LEU A 78 8.68 -8.83 -9.67
N GLU A 79 8.68 -10.13 -9.97
CA GLU A 79 7.57 -10.82 -10.62
C GLU A 79 6.29 -10.75 -9.78
N THR A 80 5.15 -10.72 -10.45
CA THR A 80 3.84 -10.60 -9.81
C THR A 80 2.85 -11.60 -10.35
N ALA A 81 2.02 -12.12 -9.46
CA ALA A 81 1.04 -13.13 -9.80
C ALA A 81 -0.14 -12.53 -10.60
N ARG A 82 -0.65 -13.35 -11.51
CA ARG A 82 -1.95 -13.19 -12.17
C ARG A 82 -2.69 -14.52 -12.08
N ASN A 83 -4.01 -14.46 -11.97
CA ASN A 83 -4.86 -15.65 -12.00
C ASN A 83 -5.67 -15.70 -13.32
N PRO A 84 -6.46 -16.75 -13.57
CA PRO A 84 -7.25 -16.89 -14.80
C PRO A 84 -8.26 -15.76 -15.04
N TYR A 85 -8.70 -15.04 -13.98
CA TYR A 85 -9.54 -13.85 -14.11
C TYR A 85 -8.77 -12.61 -14.59
N GLY A 86 -7.44 -12.70 -14.68
CA GLY A 86 -6.56 -11.57 -14.97
C GLY A 86 -6.37 -10.63 -13.78
N PHE A 87 -6.79 -11.03 -12.58
CA PHE A 87 -6.68 -10.18 -11.39
C PHE A 87 -5.22 -9.88 -11.06
N ILE A 88 -4.98 -8.63 -10.69
CA ILE A 88 -3.69 -8.13 -10.22
C ILE A 88 -3.45 -8.67 -8.81
N GLY A 89 -2.68 -9.76 -8.73
CA GLY A 89 -2.15 -10.30 -7.48
C GLY A 89 -0.91 -9.54 -7.00
N GLY A 90 -0.39 -9.92 -5.83
CA GLY A 90 0.89 -9.43 -5.32
C GLY A 90 2.12 -10.09 -5.92
N ILE A 91 3.30 -9.71 -5.41
CA ILE A 91 4.63 -10.25 -5.74
C ILE A 91 4.75 -11.72 -5.32
N ASP A 92 5.41 -12.54 -6.13
CA ASP A 92 5.61 -13.96 -5.82
C ASP A 92 6.49 -14.16 -4.57
N ALA A 93 6.22 -15.20 -3.79
CA ALA A 93 6.92 -15.44 -2.52
C ALA A 93 8.45 -15.57 -2.67
N HIS A 94 8.92 -16.15 -3.78
CA HIS A 94 10.35 -16.32 -4.04
C HIS A 94 11.08 -14.98 -4.30
N CYS A 95 10.36 -13.95 -4.75
CA CYS A 95 10.89 -12.60 -4.94
C CYS A 95 11.28 -11.90 -3.62
N PHE A 96 10.88 -12.46 -2.49
CA PHE A 96 11.29 -11.99 -1.16
C PHE A 96 12.45 -12.80 -0.57
N ASP A 97 13.06 -13.70 -1.35
CA ASP A 97 14.27 -14.42 -0.95
C ASP A 97 15.52 -13.57 -1.24
N GLU A 98 16.38 -13.37 -0.22
CA GLU A 98 17.57 -12.54 -0.36
C GLU A 98 18.56 -13.08 -1.41
N SER A 99 18.71 -14.41 -1.52
CA SER A 99 19.66 -14.98 -2.48
C SER A 99 19.22 -14.70 -3.92
N TYR A 100 17.92 -14.84 -4.19
CA TYR A 100 17.31 -14.48 -5.47
C TYR A 100 17.48 -12.98 -5.78
N LEU A 101 17.20 -12.10 -4.81
CA LEU A 101 17.38 -10.66 -4.98
C LEU A 101 18.83 -10.28 -5.29
N ARG A 102 19.81 -10.92 -4.66
CA ARG A 102 21.23 -10.69 -4.92
C ARG A 102 21.68 -11.22 -6.27
N GLU A 103 21.06 -12.29 -6.77
CA GLU A 103 21.27 -12.76 -8.15
C GLU A 103 20.77 -11.72 -9.15
N LEU A 104 19.55 -11.22 -9.00
CA LEU A 104 19.00 -10.15 -9.86
C LEU A 104 19.86 -8.87 -9.82
N VAL A 105 20.36 -8.49 -8.65
CA VAL A 105 21.30 -7.36 -8.53
C VAL A 105 22.60 -7.65 -9.28
N SER A 106 23.09 -8.89 -9.29
CA SER A 106 24.33 -9.26 -9.97
C SER A 106 24.23 -9.10 -11.49
N GLU A 107 23.05 -9.32 -12.06
CA GLU A 107 22.80 -9.15 -13.50
C GLU A 107 22.84 -7.68 -13.93
N VAL A 108 22.33 -6.78 -13.08
CA VAL A 108 22.12 -5.36 -13.42
C VAL A 108 23.27 -4.47 -12.91
N ALA A 109 23.83 -4.81 -11.76
CA ALA A 109 24.88 -4.05 -11.07
C ALA A 109 25.80 -5.00 -10.27
N PRO A 110 26.67 -5.77 -10.95
CA PRO A 110 27.48 -6.84 -10.32
C PRO A 110 28.36 -6.35 -9.16
N GLY A 111 28.82 -5.10 -9.22
CA GLY A 111 29.63 -4.50 -8.15
C GLY A 111 28.86 -4.24 -6.84
N ARG A 112 27.52 -4.30 -6.86
CA ARG A 112 26.64 -3.96 -5.73
C ARG A 112 25.97 -5.17 -5.07
N ALA A 113 26.10 -6.36 -5.63
CA ALA A 113 25.41 -7.57 -5.14
C ALA A 113 25.79 -7.96 -3.70
N ARG A 114 26.97 -7.52 -3.24
CA ARG A 114 27.48 -7.75 -1.88
C ARG A 114 27.29 -6.56 -0.93
N ASP A 115 26.69 -5.47 -1.41
CA ASP A 115 26.34 -4.35 -0.54
C ASP A 115 25.36 -4.86 0.53
N GLU A 116 25.49 -4.34 1.76
CA GLU A 116 24.54 -4.63 2.83
C GLU A 116 23.12 -4.19 2.42
N ARG A 117 23.02 -2.98 1.84
CA ARG A 117 21.81 -2.38 1.28
C ARG A 117 22.02 -2.03 -0.19
N PRO A 118 21.83 -2.98 -1.13
CA PRO A 118 22.00 -2.68 -2.55
C PRO A 118 20.95 -1.67 -3.05
N PHE A 119 19.77 -1.58 -2.44
CA PHE A 119 18.67 -0.75 -2.92
C PHE A 119 18.56 0.56 -2.15
N ARG A 120 18.50 1.67 -2.90
CA ARG A 120 18.19 2.99 -2.33
C ARG A 120 16.72 3.08 -1.91
N LEU A 121 15.84 2.40 -2.64
CA LEU A 121 14.40 2.39 -2.40
C LEU A 121 13.80 1.07 -2.91
N ALA A 122 12.89 0.48 -2.15
CA ALA A 122 11.90 -0.45 -2.69
C ALA A 122 10.57 0.28 -2.90
N VAL A 123 9.88 0.02 -4.01
CA VAL A 123 8.53 0.55 -4.28
C VAL A 123 7.57 -0.62 -4.42
N ILE A 124 6.69 -0.77 -3.44
CA ILE A 124 5.73 -1.88 -3.32
C ILE A 124 4.31 -1.33 -3.37
N GLN A 125 3.43 -1.94 -4.16
CA GLN A 125 2.01 -1.58 -4.18
C GLN A 125 1.27 -2.30 -3.05
N LEU A 126 1.08 -1.64 -1.90
CA LEU A 126 0.54 -2.27 -0.67
C LEU A 126 -0.82 -2.95 -0.87
N GLY A 127 -1.68 -2.34 -1.69
CA GLY A 127 -2.98 -2.90 -2.08
C GLY A 127 -3.18 -2.78 -3.58
N THR A 128 -3.43 -3.89 -4.25
CA THR A 128 -3.67 -3.93 -5.70
C THR A 128 -5.07 -3.42 -6.03
N TYR A 129 -5.33 -3.13 -7.30
CA TYR A 129 -6.66 -2.71 -7.76
C TYR A 129 -7.72 -3.77 -7.42
N ASP A 130 -7.41 -5.05 -7.66
CA ASP A 130 -8.32 -6.18 -7.50
C ASP A 130 -8.38 -6.73 -6.07
N GLY A 131 -7.88 -5.96 -5.10
CA GLY A 131 -8.09 -6.25 -3.68
C GLY A 131 -7.18 -7.32 -3.10
N THR A 132 -5.96 -7.46 -3.63
CA THR A 132 -4.89 -8.18 -2.93
C THR A 132 -4.13 -7.20 -2.04
N ILE A 133 -4.14 -7.42 -0.72
CA ILE A 133 -3.39 -6.59 0.23
C ILE A 133 -2.22 -7.40 0.80
N TYR A 134 -1.05 -6.77 0.85
CA TYR A 134 0.17 -7.34 1.41
C TYR A 134 0.16 -7.31 2.95
N ASN A 135 0.87 -8.26 3.56
CA ASN A 135 1.34 -8.13 4.92
C ASN A 135 2.59 -7.23 4.98
N ALA A 136 2.43 -5.95 5.35
CA ALA A 136 3.53 -4.99 5.41
C ALA A 136 4.63 -5.39 6.40
N ARG A 137 4.27 -5.99 7.55
CA ARG A 137 5.26 -6.55 8.51
C ARG A 137 6.15 -7.58 7.82
N GLN A 138 5.55 -8.55 7.13
CA GLN A 138 6.32 -9.58 6.43
C GLN A 138 7.23 -9.00 5.35
N VAL A 139 6.78 -7.98 4.60
CA VAL A 139 7.62 -7.30 3.60
C VAL A 139 8.84 -6.65 4.26
N VAL A 140 8.64 -5.87 5.33
CA VAL A 140 9.74 -5.22 6.05
C VAL A 140 10.71 -6.25 6.63
N ASP A 141 10.21 -7.33 7.23
CA ASP A 141 11.05 -8.36 7.83
C ASP A 141 11.89 -9.12 6.80
N LYS A 142 11.36 -9.35 5.59
CA LYS A 142 12.06 -10.12 4.54
C LYS A 142 13.05 -9.31 3.70
N ILE A 143 12.74 -8.05 3.39
CA ILE A 143 13.56 -7.25 2.46
C ILE A 143 14.03 -5.90 3.03
N GLY A 144 13.57 -5.52 4.23
CA GLY A 144 13.85 -4.21 4.80
C GLY A 144 15.33 -3.97 5.08
N HIS A 145 16.10 -4.99 5.42
CA HIS A 145 17.55 -4.88 5.64
C HIS A 145 18.34 -4.65 4.35
N LEU A 146 17.76 -4.91 3.17
CA LEU A 146 18.39 -4.69 1.86
C LEU A 146 18.12 -3.29 1.28
N CYS A 147 17.24 -2.50 1.91
CA CYS A 147 16.76 -1.23 1.38
C CYS A 147 17.05 -0.07 2.33
N ASP A 148 17.46 1.09 1.83
CA ASP A 148 17.51 2.30 2.68
C ASP A 148 16.11 2.77 3.08
N TYR A 149 15.18 2.74 2.13
CA TYR A 149 13.78 3.11 2.30
C TYR A 149 12.84 2.11 1.60
N ILE A 150 11.61 2.01 2.09
CA ILE A 150 10.50 1.36 1.38
C ILE A 150 9.38 2.39 1.19
N LEU A 151 8.94 2.56 -0.05
CA LEU A 151 7.71 3.26 -0.42
C LEU A 151 6.60 2.23 -0.60
N PHE A 152 5.60 2.29 0.27
CA PHE A 152 4.33 1.61 0.08
C PHE A 152 3.36 2.54 -0.68
N ASP A 153 3.21 2.30 -1.99
CA ASP A 153 2.15 2.94 -2.78
C ASP A 153 0.81 2.34 -2.39
N SER A 154 0.13 3.05 -1.50
CA SER A 154 -1.08 2.62 -0.80
C SER A 154 -2.29 3.37 -1.34
N ALA A 155 -2.26 3.80 -2.60
CA ALA A 155 -3.33 4.60 -3.18
C ALA A 155 -4.72 3.92 -3.13
N TRP A 156 -4.77 2.59 -3.19
CA TRP A 156 -6.01 1.81 -3.12
C TRP A 156 -6.44 1.43 -1.69
N VAL A 157 -5.63 1.77 -0.68
CA VAL A 157 -5.91 1.45 0.73
C VAL A 157 -5.69 2.72 1.57
N GLY A 158 -5.27 2.59 2.81
CA GLY A 158 -5.12 3.66 3.80
C GLY A 158 -6.08 3.51 4.98
N TYR A 159 -7.12 2.68 4.83
CA TYR A 159 -8.08 2.36 5.88
C TYR A 159 -7.72 1.12 6.68
N GLU A 160 -6.74 0.32 6.22
CA GLU A 160 -6.27 -0.87 6.94
C GLU A 160 -5.75 -0.52 8.33
N GLN A 161 -5.20 0.68 8.52
CA GLN A 161 -4.80 1.20 9.83
C GLN A 161 -5.96 1.29 10.84
N PHE A 162 -7.19 1.47 10.37
CA PHE A 162 -8.37 1.73 11.20
C PHE A 162 -9.27 0.49 11.36
N ILE A 163 -8.95 -0.61 10.70
CA ILE A 163 -9.67 -1.88 10.78
C ILE A 163 -8.81 -2.87 11.60
N PRO A 164 -9.22 -3.25 12.82
CA PRO A 164 -8.37 -4.01 13.74
C PRO A 164 -7.79 -5.30 13.16
N MET A 165 -8.57 -6.08 12.39
CA MET A 165 -8.08 -7.33 11.80
C MET A 165 -7.01 -7.13 10.71
N MET A 166 -6.82 -5.90 10.22
CA MET A 166 -5.84 -5.56 9.17
C MET A 166 -4.61 -4.81 9.73
N ALA A 167 -4.47 -4.69 11.06
CA ALA A 167 -3.46 -3.83 11.68
C ALA A 167 -2.02 -4.17 11.27
N ASP A 168 -1.68 -5.46 11.19
CA ASP A 168 -0.33 -5.93 10.78
C ASP A 168 0.02 -5.60 9.32
N CYS A 169 -0.99 -5.23 8.54
CA CYS A 169 -0.86 -4.87 7.13
C CYS A 169 -0.59 -3.37 6.96
N SER A 170 -0.76 -2.57 8.02
CA SER A 170 -0.48 -1.14 7.96
C SER A 170 1.00 -0.84 8.25
N PRO A 171 1.78 -0.35 7.27
CA PRO A 171 3.20 -0.06 7.45
C PRO A 171 3.46 1.05 8.49
N LEU A 172 2.46 1.89 8.78
CA LEU A 172 2.59 2.98 9.75
C LEU A 172 2.42 2.52 11.20
N LEU A 173 1.80 1.35 11.43
CA LEU A 173 1.66 0.74 12.76
C LEU A 173 2.85 -0.13 13.16
N LEU A 174 3.81 -0.33 12.26
CA LEU A 174 5.01 -1.12 12.55
C LEU A 174 5.89 -0.40 13.57
N GLU A 175 6.31 -1.15 14.59
CA GLU A 175 7.44 -0.79 15.43
C GLU A 175 8.74 -1.09 14.67
N LEU A 176 9.65 -0.11 14.66
CA LEU A 176 10.86 -0.09 13.82
C LEU A 176 12.07 0.33 14.67
N ASN A 177 13.25 -0.23 14.36
CA ASN A 177 14.54 0.08 14.98
C ASN A 177 15.55 0.61 13.95
N GLU A 178 16.73 1.03 14.38
CA GLU A 178 17.76 1.66 13.55
C GLU A 178 18.27 0.82 12.36
N ASN A 179 18.04 -0.50 12.37
CA ASN A 179 18.38 -1.42 11.29
C ASN A 179 17.23 -1.63 10.29
N ASP A 180 16.03 -1.13 10.57
CA ASP A 180 14.91 -1.17 9.64
C ASP A 180 15.06 -0.08 8.55
N PRO A 181 14.38 -0.20 7.40
CA PRO A 181 14.35 0.84 6.39
C PRO A 181 13.51 2.04 6.86
N GLY A 182 13.75 3.22 6.30
CA GLY A 182 12.80 4.33 6.42
C GLY A 182 11.51 4.00 5.66
N ILE A 183 10.35 4.26 6.26
CA ILE A 183 9.05 3.95 5.65
C ILE A 183 8.40 5.22 5.11
N LEU A 184 7.99 5.15 3.85
CA LEU A 184 7.17 6.17 3.19
C LEU A 184 5.88 5.51 2.70
N VAL A 185 4.76 6.22 2.88
CA VAL A 185 3.45 5.76 2.42
C VAL A 185 2.81 6.86 1.61
N THR A 186 2.38 6.55 0.39
CA THR A 186 1.57 7.46 -0.41
C THR A 186 0.15 6.91 -0.51
N GLN A 187 -0.85 7.75 -0.24
CA GLN A 187 -2.26 7.33 -0.33
C GLN A 187 -3.12 8.37 -1.04
N SER A 188 -4.04 7.88 -1.88
CA SER A 188 -5.03 8.70 -2.57
C SER A 188 -6.26 8.81 -1.68
N VAL A 189 -6.35 9.90 -0.93
CA VAL A 189 -7.51 10.15 -0.06
C VAL A 189 -8.83 10.11 -0.86
N HIS A 190 -8.82 10.58 -2.10
CA HIS A 190 -10.00 10.57 -2.98
C HIS A 190 -10.43 9.22 -3.54
N LYS A 191 -9.65 8.14 -3.37
CA LYS A 191 -10.01 6.83 -3.92
C LYS A 191 -10.98 6.11 -3.00
N GLN A 192 -10.56 5.81 -1.78
CA GLN A 192 -11.34 5.03 -0.81
C GLN A 192 -11.34 5.68 0.58
N GLN A 193 -11.03 6.98 0.69
CA GLN A 193 -11.23 7.75 1.92
C GLN A 193 -12.06 9.01 1.61
N ALA A 194 -12.08 9.99 2.52
CA ALA A 194 -12.95 11.15 2.42
C ALA A 194 -12.21 12.37 1.82
N GLY A 195 -12.14 12.48 0.49
CA GLY A 195 -11.53 13.64 -0.15
C GLY A 195 -11.94 13.86 -1.60
N PHE A 196 -11.80 15.11 -2.06
CA PHE A 196 -12.02 15.45 -3.47
C PHE A 196 -10.96 14.83 -4.38
N SER A 197 -11.31 14.49 -5.62
CA SER A 197 -10.35 14.10 -6.65
C SER A 197 -9.10 14.98 -6.63
N GLN A 198 -7.94 14.37 -6.84
CA GLN A 198 -6.60 14.97 -6.70
C GLN A 198 -6.08 15.14 -5.26
N THR A 199 -6.89 14.92 -4.21
CA THR A 199 -6.36 14.94 -2.84
C THR A 199 -5.58 13.67 -2.51
N SER A 200 -4.38 13.82 -1.97
CA SER A 200 -3.51 12.71 -1.56
C SER A 200 -2.56 13.14 -0.45
N GLN A 201 -1.94 12.15 0.20
CA GLN A 201 -1.01 12.39 1.31
C GLN A 201 0.27 11.57 1.12
N ILE A 202 1.37 12.10 1.65
CA ILE A 202 2.62 11.38 1.87
C ILE A 202 2.82 11.29 3.39
N HIS A 203 2.95 10.09 3.93
CA HIS A 203 3.36 9.86 5.30
C HIS A 203 4.82 9.43 5.34
N LYS A 204 5.57 10.02 6.26
CA LYS A 204 6.99 9.76 6.49
C LYS A 204 7.17 9.22 7.89
N LYS A 205 7.68 7.99 8.00
CA LYS A 205 7.99 7.29 9.25
C LYS A 205 9.42 6.73 9.15
N ASP A 206 10.38 7.55 9.54
CA ASP A 206 11.82 7.26 9.40
C ASP A 206 12.67 7.92 10.49
N SER A 207 12.06 8.34 11.59
CA SER A 207 12.77 8.89 12.75
C SER A 207 13.74 7.89 13.38
N HIS A 208 13.48 6.59 13.28
CA HIS A 208 14.34 5.50 13.77
C HIS A 208 15.71 5.43 13.07
N ILE A 209 15.84 5.95 11.85
CA ILE A 209 17.13 6.03 11.13
C ILE A 209 17.75 7.44 11.14
N LYS A 210 17.17 8.37 11.89
CA LYS A 210 17.65 9.76 11.96
C LYS A 210 19.09 9.80 12.50
N GLY A 211 19.96 10.51 11.77
CA GLY A 211 21.39 10.63 12.09
C GLY A 211 22.28 9.70 11.27
N GLN A 212 21.70 8.72 10.57
CA GLN A 212 22.44 7.88 9.64
C GLN A 212 22.62 8.59 8.28
N PRO A 213 23.68 8.30 7.52
CA PRO A 213 23.92 8.91 6.20
C PRO A 213 22.77 8.71 5.20
N ARG A 214 22.06 7.59 5.30
CA ARG A 214 20.93 7.25 4.42
C ARG A 214 19.67 8.08 4.65
N TYR A 215 19.51 8.71 5.82
CA TYR A 215 18.31 9.44 6.22
C TYR A 215 18.04 10.66 5.32
N VAL A 216 16.77 10.81 4.90
CA VAL A 216 16.30 11.97 4.14
C VAL A 216 15.66 13.00 5.08
N PRO A 217 16.30 14.16 5.31
CA PRO A 217 15.73 15.20 6.14
C PRO A 217 14.55 15.89 5.45
N HIS A 218 13.68 16.50 6.26
CA HIS A 218 12.54 17.29 5.78
C HIS A 218 12.93 18.30 4.68
N LYS A 219 14.08 18.98 4.81
CA LYS A 219 14.55 19.95 3.81
C LYS A 219 14.70 19.34 2.40
N ARG A 220 15.22 18.12 2.30
CA ARG A 220 15.40 17.41 1.02
C ARG A 220 14.06 16.96 0.46
N LEU A 221 13.21 16.35 1.28
CA LEU A 221 11.88 15.94 0.85
C LEU A 221 11.00 17.13 0.45
N ASN A 222 11.09 18.26 1.18
CA ASN A 222 10.34 19.46 0.84
C ASN A 222 10.84 20.11 -0.45
N ASN A 223 12.15 20.05 -0.73
CA ASN A 223 12.66 20.51 -2.02
C ASN A 223 12.04 19.72 -3.19
N ALA A 224 11.88 18.40 -3.03
CA ALA A 224 11.15 17.60 -4.01
C ALA A 224 9.66 17.89 -4.05
N PHE A 225 9.03 18.14 -2.89
CA PHE A 225 7.63 18.56 -2.80
C PHE A 225 7.38 19.83 -3.63
N MET A 226 8.24 20.84 -3.47
CA MET A 226 8.15 22.12 -4.18
C MET A 226 8.26 21.99 -5.70
N MET A 227 8.96 20.98 -6.22
CA MET A 227 9.04 20.74 -7.67
C MET A 227 7.71 20.30 -8.29
N HIS A 228 6.85 19.66 -7.50
CA HIS A 228 5.58 19.07 -7.99
C HIS A 228 4.34 19.79 -7.48
N ALA A 229 4.48 20.62 -6.44
CA ALA A 229 3.41 21.43 -5.89
C ALA A 229 3.11 22.65 -6.77
N SER A 230 1.84 23.04 -6.83
CA SER A 230 1.44 24.34 -7.40
C SER A 230 1.86 25.46 -6.45
N THR A 231 2.41 26.56 -6.98
CA THR A 231 2.65 27.78 -6.20
C THR A 231 1.36 28.46 -5.74
N SER A 232 0.22 28.08 -6.33
CA SER A 232 -1.12 28.55 -6.00
C SER A 232 -2.03 27.34 -5.70
N PRO A 233 -1.90 26.70 -4.53
CA PRO A 233 -2.70 25.53 -4.15
C PRO A 233 -4.18 25.91 -3.98
N PHE A 234 -5.10 24.96 -4.25
CA PHE A 234 -6.54 25.19 -4.06
C PHE A 234 -6.95 24.80 -2.64
N TYR A 235 -7.29 25.81 -1.83
CA TYR A 235 -7.47 25.70 -0.38
C TYR A 235 -8.59 24.71 0.03
N PRO A 236 -9.74 24.61 -0.68
CA PRO A 236 -10.74 23.60 -0.39
C PRO A 236 -10.26 22.15 -0.53
N LEU A 237 -9.33 21.85 -1.46
CA LEU A 237 -8.72 20.51 -1.52
C LEU A 237 -7.88 20.23 -0.27
N PHE A 238 -7.16 21.24 0.21
CA PHE A 238 -6.39 21.13 1.45
C PHE A 238 -7.29 20.93 2.66
N ALA A 239 -8.40 21.68 2.76
CA ALA A 239 -9.39 21.51 3.82
C ALA A 239 -10.01 20.11 3.82
N ALA A 240 -10.29 19.52 2.64
CA ALA A 240 -10.77 18.15 2.55
C ALA A 240 -9.79 17.13 3.17
N LEU A 241 -8.48 17.34 3.00
CA LEU A 241 -7.45 16.50 3.64
C LEU A 241 -7.40 16.65 5.17
N ASP A 242 -7.64 17.86 5.70
CA ASP A 242 -7.75 18.08 7.15
C ASP A 242 -9.00 17.39 7.73
N ILE A 243 -10.15 17.55 7.08
CA ILE A 243 -11.39 16.88 7.50
C ILE A 243 -11.27 15.35 7.40
N ASN A 244 -10.61 14.82 6.36
CA ASN A 244 -10.33 13.39 6.25
C ASN A 244 -9.63 12.85 7.50
N ALA A 245 -8.57 13.53 7.96
CA ALA A 245 -7.84 13.10 9.16
C ALA A 245 -8.75 13.11 10.40
N ARG A 246 -9.60 14.13 10.56
CA ARG A 246 -10.56 14.22 11.67
C ARG A 246 -11.63 13.12 11.62
N MET A 247 -12.09 12.74 10.43
CA MET A 247 -13.08 11.66 10.28
C MET A 247 -12.52 10.30 10.71
N HIS A 248 -11.22 10.08 10.53
CA HIS A 248 -10.54 8.84 10.90
C HIS A 248 -10.02 8.83 12.35
N GLU A 249 -10.04 9.98 13.03
CA GLU A 249 -9.55 10.09 14.40
C GLU A 249 -10.47 9.37 15.40
N GLY A 250 -9.86 8.60 16.31
CA GLY A 250 -10.54 7.99 17.45
C GLY A 250 -11.48 6.83 17.11
N GLN A 251 -12.34 6.49 18.07
CA GLN A 251 -13.23 5.33 17.97
C GLN A 251 -14.31 5.49 16.91
N SER A 252 -14.78 6.72 16.65
CA SER A 252 -15.80 6.98 15.62
C SER A 252 -15.30 6.63 14.22
N GLY A 253 -14.05 6.96 13.89
CA GLY A 253 -13.45 6.60 12.61
C GLY A 253 -13.34 5.08 12.43
N ARG A 254 -12.95 4.36 13.48
CA ARG A 254 -12.89 2.89 13.48
C ARG A 254 -14.28 2.26 13.31
N ASN A 255 -15.28 2.76 14.05
CA ASN A 255 -16.65 2.25 13.95
C ASN A 255 -17.21 2.43 12.53
N MET A 256 -16.97 3.58 11.89
CA MET A 256 -17.39 3.82 10.50
C MET A 256 -16.86 2.74 9.54
N TRP A 257 -15.59 2.35 9.70
CA TRP A 257 -14.98 1.29 8.89
C TRP A 257 -15.51 -0.10 9.25
N MET A 258 -15.76 -0.38 10.54
CA MET A 258 -16.37 -1.63 10.96
C MET A 258 -17.78 -1.81 10.39
N ASP A 259 -18.59 -0.75 10.38
CA ASP A 259 -19.92 -0.77 9.74
C ASP A 259 -19.83 -1.05 8.24
N CYS A 260 -18.80 -0.50 7.57
CA CYS A 260 -18.52 -0.78 6.16
C CYS A 260 -18.15 -2.26 5.93
N VAL A 261 -17.28 -2.83 6.77
CA VAL A 261 -16.88 -4.25 6.70
C VAL A 261 -18.09 -5.16 6.89
N VAL A 262 -18.88 -4.92 7.95
CA VAL A 262 -20.10 -5.68 8.24
C VAL A 262 -21.09 -5.62 7.06
N THR A 263 -21.33 -4.42 6.54
CA THR A 263 -22.20 -4.23 5.37
C THR A 263 -21.67 -4.99 4.14
N GLY A 264 -20.36 -4.97 3.91
CA GLY A 264 -19.72 -5.70 2.84
C GLY A 264 -19.87 -7.22 2.97
N ILE A 265 -19.80 -7.75 4.20
CA ILE A 265 -19.99 -9.18 4.49
C ILE A 265 -21.44 -9.58 4.23
N GLU A 266 -22.41 -8.82 4.75
CA GLU A 266 -23.83 -9.10 4.52
C GLU A 266 -24.20 -9.05 3.03
N ALA A 267 -23.65 -8.08 2.29
CA ALA A 267 -23.84 -8.00 0.85
C ALA A 267 -23.32 -9.26 0.13
N ARG A 268 -22.16 -9.79 0.52
CA ARG A 268 -21.60 -11.03 -0.05
C ARG A 268 -22.49 -12.23 0.25
N LYS A 269 -22.98 -12.35 1.49
CA LYS A 269 -23.91 -13.42 1.89
C LYS A 269 -25.21 -13.37 1.08
N LEU A 270 -25.79 -12.19 0.92
CA LEU A 270 -26.98 -12.00 0.10
C LEU A 270 -26.76 -12.40 -1.37
N ILE A 271 -25.61 -12.04 -1.94
CA ILE A 271 -25.25 -12.43 -3.32
C ILE A 271 -25.10 -13.96 -3.41
N LEU A 272 -24.37 -14.60 -2.49
CA LEU A 272 -24.19 -16.06 -2.48
C LEU A 272 -25.51 -16.83 -2.37
N GLN A 273 -26.49 -16.29 -1.62
CA GLN A 273 -27.79 -16.92 -1.42
C GLN A 273 -28.75 -16.73 -2.60
N ASN A 274 -28.70 -15.58 -3.29
CA ASN A 274 -29.75 -15.17 -4.21
C ASN A 274 -29.29 -15.05 -5.67
N CYS A 275 -27.99 -14.96 -5.95
CA CYS A 275 -27.49 -14.76 -7.30
C CYS A 275 -26.91 -16.06 -7.89
N GLN A 276 -27.30 -16.35 -9.13
CA GLN A 276 -26.82 -17.52 -9.87
C GLN A 276 -25.54 -17.25 -10.67
N PHE A 277 -25.44 -16.06 -11.29
CA PHE A 277 -24.39 -15.78 -12.27
C PHE A 277 -23.23 -14.94 -11.72
N ILE A 278 -23.45 -14.16 -10.66
CA ILE A 278 -22.40 -13.38 -10.03
C ILE A 278 -22.08 -13.96 -8.66
N ARG A 279 -20.79 -14.09 -8.35
CA ARG A 279 -20.34 -14.57 -7.04
C ARG A 279 -19.29 -13.63 -6.47
N PRO A 280 -19.30 -13.38 -5.15
CA PRO A 280 -18.20 -12.65 -4.53
C PRO A 280 -16.91 -13.46 -4.58
N PHE A 281 -15.79 -12.79 -4.80
CA PHE A 281 -14.47 -13.41 -4.76
C PHE A 281 -14.01 -13.52 -3.30
N VAL A 282 -14.36 -14.64 -2.67
CA VAL A 282 -14.02 -15.04 -1.29
C VAL A 282 -13.76 -16.55 -1.24
N PRO A 283 -13.12 -17.09 -0.18
CA PRO A 283 -12.98 -18.53 -0.02
C PRO A 283 -14.33 -19.26 -0.11
N GLU A 284 -14.35 -20.41 -0.78
CA GLU A 284 -15.56 -21.25 -0.85
C GLU A 284 -15.92 -21.80 0.55
N THR A 285 -14.91 -22.18 1.33
CA THR A 285 -15.06 -22.70 2.69
C THR A 285 -13.97 -22.19 3.60
N VAL A 286 -14.27 -22.03 4.89
CA VAL A 286 -13.31 -21.75 5.97
C VAL A 286 -13.53 -22.77 7.08
N ASP A 287 -12.46 -23.42 7.53
CA ASP A 287 -12.48 -24.55 8.49
C ASP A 287 -13.53 -25.62 8.15
N GLY A 288 -13.66 -25.97 6.87
CA GLY A 288 -14.58 -27.01 6.38
C GLY A 288 -16.06 -26.60 6.31
N ARG A 289 -16.40 -25.34 6.58
CA ARG A 289 -17.76 -24.81 6.49
C ARG A 289 -17.89 -23.75 5.38
N PRO A 290 -19.03 -23.64 4.67
CA PRO A 290 -19.25 -22.56 3.69
C PRO A 290 -19.06 -21.19 4.33
N TRP A 291 -18.40 -20.27 3.62
CA TRP A 291 -18.06 -18.94 4.12
C TRP A 291 -19.28 -18.17 4.63
N GLU A 292 -20.39 -18.21 3.90
CA GLU A 292 -21.64 -17.53 4.24
C GLU A 292 -22.37 -18.10 5.46
N SER A 293 -21.96 -19.28 5.95
CA SER A 293 -22.57 -19.94 7.11
C SER A 293 -22.03 -19.46 8.46
N TRP A 294 -20.94 -18.70 8.46
CA TRP A 294 -20.32 -18.14 9.67
C TRP A 294 -21.04 -16.86 10.12
N ASP A 295 -20.94 -16.51 11.41
CA ASP A 295 -21.53 -15.26 11.90
C ASP A 295 -20.79 -14.05 11.31
N THR A 296 -21.53 -13.00 10.95
CA THR A 296 -20.93 -11.78 10.38
C THR A 296 -20.00 -11.09 11.36
N ALA A 297 -20.33 -11.11 12.66
CA ALA A 297 -19.46 -10.54 13.68
C ALA A 297 -18.10 -11.26 13.78
N GLU A 298 -18.10 -12.58 13.56
CA GLU A 298 -16.88 -13.39 13.53
C GLU A 298 -16.05 -13.07 12.28
N ILE A 299 -16.67 -13.10 11.10
CA ILE A 299 -16.00 -12.75 9.84
C ILE A 299 -15.39 -11.34 9.90
N ALA A 300 -16.09 -10.37 10.50
CA ALA A 300 -15.64 -8.98 10.55
C ALA A 300 -14.39 -8.75 11.42
N THR A 301 -13.99 -9.73 12.23
CA THR A 301 -12.89 -9.58 13.19
C THR A 301 -11.77 -10.61 13.03
N ASP A 302 -11.91 -11.55 12.10
CA ASP A 302 -10.90 -12.58 11.84
C ASP A 302 -10.46 -12.53 10.37
N LEU A 303 -9.18 -12.23 10.15
CA LEU A 303 -8.60 -12.10 8.82
C LEU A 303 -8.56 -13.41 8.04
N ARG A 304 -8.68 -14.56 8.72
CA ARG A 304 -8.69 -15.89 8.12
C ARG A 304 -9.81 -16.10 7.11
N PHE A 305 -10.92 -15.37 7.24
CA PHE A 305 -12.00 -15.37 6.26
C PHE A 305 -11.66 -14.68 4.94
N PHE A 306 -10.51 -14.02 4.86
CA PHE A 306 -10.06 -13.26 3.70
C PHE A 306 -8.70 -13.73 3.18
N HIS A 307 -8.02 -14.67 3.84
CA HIS A 307 -6.69 -15.10 3.43
C HIS A 307 -6.66 -15.78 2.05
N PHE A 308 -5.60 -15.52 1.30
CA PHE A 308 -5.22 -16.35 0.16
C PHE A 308 -4.35 -17.49 0.67
N VAL A 309 -4.96 -18.64 0.96
CA VAL A 309 -4.25 -19.81 1.49
C VAL A 309 -3.51 -20.53 0.35
N PRO A 310 -2.18 -20.73 0.45
CA PRO A 310 -1.42 -21.35 -0.62
C PRO A 310 -1.97 -22.72 -1.04
N GLY A 311 -2.10 -22.93 -2.35
CA GLY A 311 -2.60 -24.18 -2.92
C GLY A 311 -4.12 -24.30 -3.01
N GLU A 312 -4.89 -23.36 -2.45
CA GLU A 312 -6.33 -23.34 -2.66
C GLU A 312 -6.69 -22.91 -4.09
N ARG A 313 -7.63 -23.64 -4.69
CA ARG A 313 -7.95 -23.49 -6.13
C ARG A 313 -8.91 -22.34 -6.45
N TRP A 314 -9.62 -21.80 -5.46
CA TRP A 314 -10.66 -20.78 -5.72
C TRP A 314 -10.05 -19.45 -6.17
N HIS A 315 -8.86 -19.11 -5.69
CA HIS A 315 -8.18 -17.86 -6.06
C HIS A 315 -7.19 -18.01 -7.21
N ALA A 316 -6.65 -19.23 -7.42
CA ALA A 316 -5.75 -19.57 -8.53
C ALA A 316 -4.53 -18.64 -8.70
N PHE A 317 -4.03 -18.10 -7.59
CA PHE A 317 -2.75 -17.42 -7.55
C PHE A 317 -1.68 -18.44 -7.20
N GLU A 318 -0.79 -18.70 -8.15
CA GLU A 318 0.42 -19.48 -7.93
C GLU A 318 1.48 -18.60 -7.25
N GLY A 319 2.40 -19.21 -6.51
CA GLY A 319 3.54 -18.49 -5.94
C GLY A 319 3.28 -17.72 -4.64
N TYR A 320 2.10 -17.81 -4.02
CA TYR A 320 1.85 -17.21 -2.69
C TYR A 320 2.36 -18.08 -1.55
N ALA A 321 2.82 -17.44 -0.48
CA ALA A 321 3.17 -18.06 0.80
C ALA A 321 2.10 -17.78 1.86
N GLU A 322 2.14 -18.54 2.96
CA GLU A 322 1.21 -18.37 4.08
C GLU A 322 1.30 -16.95 4.66
N HIS A 323 0.13 -16.40 5.01
CA HIS A 323 -0.03 -15.07 5.62
C HIS A 323 0.59 -13.91 4.84
N GLN A 324 0.90 -14.11 3.56
CA GLN A 324 1.49 -13.10 2.69
C GLN A 324 0.44 -12.10 2.18
N TYR A 325 -0.74 -12.61 1.84
CA TYR A 325 -1.82 -11.84 1.23
C TYR A 325 -3.18 -12.18 1.82
N PHE A 326 -4.10 -11.23 1.67
CA PHE A 326 -5.52 -11.41 1.95
C PHE A 326 -6.36 -10.51 1.04
N ILE A 327 -7.63 -10.86 0.91
CA ILE A 327 -8.64 -10.09 0.20
C ILE A 327 -8.96 -8.83 0.98
N ASP A 328 -8.95 -7.71 0.28
CA ASP A 328 -9.48 -6.45 0.78
C ASP A 328 -10.98 -6.56 1.13
N PRO A 329 -11.37 -6.52 2.42
CA PRO A 329 -12.76 -6.70 2.83
C PRO A 329 -13.66 -5.56 2.31
N CYS A 330 -13.08 -4.38 2.09
CA CYS A 330 -13.79 -3.19 1.63
C CYS A 330 -13.94 -3.12 0.10
N LYS A 331 -13.34 -4.06 -0.66
CA LYS A 331 -13.58 -4.20 -2.10
C LYS A 331 -14.53 -5.33 -2.41
N LEU A 332 -15.75 -4.96 -2.81
CA LEU A 332 -16.74 -5.92 -3.29
C LEU A 332 -16.41 -6.36 -4.72
N LEU A 333 -15.49 -7.32 -4.84
CA LEU A 333 -15.11 -7.95 -6.10
C LEU A 333 -16.06 -9.11 -6.42
N LEU A 334 -16.63 -9.11 -7.62
CA LEU A 334 -17.53 -10.14 -8.11
C LEU A 334 -16.95 -10.81 -9.36
N THR A 335 -17.09 -12.12 -9.47
CA THR A 335 -16.77 -12.90 -10.67
C THR A 335 -18.04 -13.24 -11.43
N THR A 336 -17.90 -13.45 -12.75
CA THR A 336 -18.96 -13.89 -13.66
C THR A 336 -18.65 -15.28 -14.21
N PRO A 337 -19.62 -16.01 -14.79
CA PRO A 337 -19.39 -17.31 -15.37
C PRO A 337 -18.53 -17.19 -16.64
N GLY A 338 -17.93 -18.29 -17.07
CA GLY A 338 -17.08 -18.37 -18.25
C GLY A 338 -15.62 -18.65 -17.93
N ILE A 339 -15.22 -18.68 -16.66
CA ILE A 339 -13.84 -19.02 -16.23
C ILE A 339 -13.92 -20.03 -15.10
N ASN A 340 -13.26 -21.16 -15.29
CA ASN A 340 -13.08 -22.18 -14.27
C ASN A 340 -11.76 -21.96 -13.52
N ALA A 341 -11.83 -21.39 -12.32
CA ALA A 341 -10.64 -21.14 -11.49
C ALA A 341 -9.85 -22.42 -11.15
N ARG A 342 -10.50 -23.60 -11.14
CA ARG A 342 -9.85 -24.87 -10.78
C ARG A 342 -9.01 -25.47 -11.90
N THR A 343 -9.36 -25.20 -13.15
CA THR A 343 -8.60 -25.67 -14.33
C THR A 343 -7.78 -24.55 -14.97
N GLY A 344 -8.16 -23.29 -14.75
CA GLY A 344 -7.58 -22.13 -15.42
C GLY A 344 -8.06 -21.92 -16.85
N GLU A 345 -9.11 -22.63 -17.27
CA GLU A 345 -9.66 -22.58 -18.62
C GLU A 345 -11.02 -21.87 -18.65
N TYR A 346 -11.47 -21.50 -19.86
CA TYR A 346 -12.85 -21.04 -20.07
C TYR A 346 -13.82 -22.22 -19.91
N ASP A 347 -15.02 -21.93 -19.38
CA ASP A 347 -16.10 -22.93 -19.19
C ASP A 347 -16.63 -23.55 -20.50
#